data_AF-A0A654DL51-F1
#
_entry.id   AF-A0A654DL51-F1
#
_cell.length_a   1.000
_cell.length_b   1.000
_cell.length_c   1.000
_cell.angle_alpha   90.00
_cell.angle_beta   90.00
_cell.angle_gamma   90.00
#
_symmetry.space_group_name_H-M   'P 1'
#
loop_
_entity.id
_entity.type
_entity.pdbx_description
1 polymer ?
#
loop_
_entity_poly.entity_id
_entity_poly.type
_entity_poly.pdbx_seq_one_letter_code
_entity_poly.pdbx_strand_id
1 'polypeptide(L)'
;MGLRDVHLFRSAASIIGYIRQAAIGDPLVSYAERVRHAVEAILRKRQWTDVQRKWIERIGRQLELQIVVDRAAFDAEPFASLGGWPRIDWVFNGELEQVVRDLSEKIWKKVG
;
A
#
# COMPACT_ATOMS: atom_id res chain seq x y z
N MET A 1 36.47 -16.72 -14.82
CA MET A 1 35.93 -16.45 -13.47
C MET A 1 34.51 -15.90 -13.65
N GLY A 2 33.52 -16.75 -13.39
CA GLY A 2 32.10 -16.48 -13.17
C GLY A 2 31.40 -15.37 -13.96
N LEU A 3 30.81 -15.73 -15.10
CA LEU A 3 29.56 -15.11 -15.57
C LEU A 3 28.47 -15.41 -14.53
N ARG A 4 27.80 -14.39 -14.01
CA ARG A 4 26.36 -14.43 -13.71
C ARG A 4 25.73 -13.12 -14.12
N ASP A 5 25.19 -13.18 -15.33
CA ASP A 5 23.83 -12.77 -15.64
C ASP A 5 23.41 -11.34 -15.32
N VAL A 6 23.57 -10.51 -16.36
CA VAL A 6 22.61 -9.47 -16.71
C VAL A 6 21.19 -10.06 -16.82
N HIS A 7 20.42 -10.00 -15.74
CA HIS A 7 18.96 -9.94 -15.85
C HIS A 7 18.51 -8.49 -15.89
N LEU A 8 18.59 -7.93 -17.09
CA LEU A 8 17.63 -6.95 -17.55
C LEU A 8 16.22 -7.56 -17.45
N PHE A 9 15.38 -7.00 -16.59
CA PHE A 9 14.06 -6.58 -17.06
C PHE A 9 13.81 -5.14 -16.64
N ARG A 10 14.09 -4.24 -17.58
CA ARG A 10 13.44 -2.94 -17.63
C ARG A 10 11.95 -3.20 -17.75
N SER A 11 11.21 -2.99 -16.65
CA SER A 11 9.79 -2.61 -16.56
C SER A 11 9.26 -3.01 -15.18
N ALA A 12 9.65 -2.27 -14.15
CA ALA A 12 8.63 -1.78 -13.24
C ALA A 12 8.39 -0.34 -13.70
N ALA A 13 7.48 -0.14 -14.66
CA ALA A 13 6.66 1.06 -14.58
C ALA A 13 5.92 0.91 -13.26
N SER A 14 6.57 1.35 -12.19
CA SER A 14 6.30 0.93 -10.83
C SER A 14 4.86 1.35 -10.54
N ILE A 15 4.00 0.38 -10.26
CA ILE A 15 2.56 0.53 -9.91
C ILE A 15 2.30 1.75 -8.97
N ILE A 16 3.35 2.09 -8.24
CA ILE A 16 3.59 3.03 -7.16
C ILE A 16 3.61 4.52 -7.54
N GLY A 17 3.68 4.92 -8.82
CA GLY A 17 3.55 6.34 -9.21
C GLY A 17 2.18 7.00 -8.91
N TYR A 18 1.25 6.28 -8.25
CA TYR A 18 -0.19 6.56 -8.26
C TYR A 18 -0.91 6.62 -6.91
N ILE A 19 -0.24 6.55 -5.74
CA ILE A 19 -0.84 7.22 -4.56
C ILE A 19 -0.63 8.72 -4.81
N ARG A 20 -1.42 9.19 -5.77
CA ARG A 20 -1.29 10.47 -6.45
C ARG A 20 -1.26 11.54 -5.36
N GLN A 21 -0.33 12.49 -5.44
CA GLN A 21 -0.54 13.80 -4.83
C GLN A 21 -1.75 14.42 -5.54
N ALA A 22 -2.98 14.04 -5.18
CA ALA A 22 -4.13 14.82 -5.59
C ALA A 22 -4.10 16.07 -4.73
N ALA A 23 -3.84 17.17 -5.43
CA ALA A 23 -3.75 18.52 -4.93
C ALA A 23 -4.70 18.80 -3.77
N ILE A 24 -4.13 19.42 -2.74
CA ILE A 24 -4.74 20.45 -1.90
C ILE A 24 -5.77 21.21 -2.76
N GLY A 25 -7.05 20.91 -2.58
CA GLY A 25 -8.09 21.32 -3.50
C GLY A 25 -9.43 20.70 -3.12
N ASP A 26 -9.97 21.22 -2.01
CA ASP A 26 -11.33 21.06 -1.45
C ASP A 26 -11.94 19.65 -1.32
N PRO A 27 -11.98 19.15 -0.08
CA PRO A 27 -13.12 18.35 0.37
C PRO A 27 -13.46 18.53 1.87
N LEU A 28 -14.74 18.49 2.23
CA LEU A 28 -15.26 18.36 3.62
C LEU A 28 -14.60 17.23 4.46
N VAL A 29 -13.97 16.26 3.81
CA VAL A 29 -13.42 15.04 4.41
C VAL A 29 -11.90 15.08 4.34
N SER A 30 -11.24 15.07 5.51
CA SER A 30 -9.78 15.08 5.62
C SER A 30 -9.13 13.85 4.99
N TYR A 31 -7.86 13.95 4.61
CA TYR A 31 -7.11 12.81 4.07
C TYR A 31 -7.08 11.61 5.04
N ALA A 32 -6.84 11.85 6.34
CA ALA A 32 -6.87 10.79 7.35
C ALA A 32 -8.24 10.10 7.44
N GLU A 33 -9.34 10.85 7.31
CA GLU A 33 -10.69 10.26 7.26
C GLU A 33 -10.88 9.37 6.02
N ARG A 34 -10.36 9.79 4.86
CA ARG A 34 -10.37 8.96 3.63
C ARG A 34 -9.58 7.67 3.81
N VAL A 35 -8.42 7.73 4.47
CA VAL A 35 -7.62 6.54 4.79
C VAL A 35 -8.38 5.59 5.69
N ARG A 36 -9.02 6.10 6.77
CA ARG A 36 -9.85 5.28 7.67
C ARG A 36 -11.00 4.60 6.92
N HIS A 37 -11.73 5.33 6.08
CA HIS A 37 -12.79 4.76 5.24
C HIS A 37 -12.26 3.71 4.26
N ALA A 38 -11.10 3.93 3.66
CA ALA A 38 -10.47 2.96 2.77
C ALA A 38 -10.10 1.67 3.50
N VAL A 39 -9.46 1.78 4.67
CA VAL A 39 -9.09 0.65 5.53
C VAL A 39 -10.34 -0.16 5.91
N GLU A 40 -11.40 0.50 6.36
CA GLU A 40 -12.66 -0.17 6.68
C GLU A 40 -13.27 -0.89 5.47
N ALA A 41 -13.26 -0.25 4.30
CA ALA A 41 -13.77 -0.84 3.06
C ALA A 41 -12.97 -2.09 2.67
N ILE A 42 -11.65 -2.08 2.81
CA ILE A 42 -10.79 -3.25 2.55
C ILE A 42 -11.09 -4.35 3.57
N LEU A 43 -11.19 -4.02 4.86
CA LEU A 43 -11.50 -4.99 5.92
C LEU A 43 -12.87 -5.68 5.74
N ARG A 44 -13.81 -5.04 5.03
CA ARG A 44 -15.14 -5.58 4.68
C ARG A 44 -15.18 -6.29 3.32
N LYS A 45 -14.18 -6.11 2.44
CA LYS A 45 -14.18 -6.63 1.06
C LYS A 45 -14.24 -8.16 1.00
N ARG A 46 -13.61 -8.83 1.96
CA ARG A 46 -13.58 -10.30 2.08
C ARG A 46 -13.19 -10.71 3.50
N GLN A 47 -13.25 -12.00 3.79
CA GLN A 47 -12.69 -12.53 5.03
C GLN A 47 -11.16 -12.44 5.00
N TRP A 48 -10.60 -11.90 6.07
CA TRP A 48 -9.16 -11.74 6.28
C TRP A 48 -8.77 -12.52 7.53
N THR A 49 -7.59 -13.12 7.52
CA THR A 49 -7.01 -13.67 8.75
C THR A 49 -6.66 -12.54 9.73
N ASP A 50 -6.58 -12.85 11.03
CA ASP A 50 -6.23 -11.84 12.05
C ASP A 50 -4.90 -11.15 11.76
N VAL A 51 -3.94 -11.88 11.20
CA VAL A 51 -2.63 -11.33 10.82
C VAL A 51 -2.79 -10.36 9.66
N GLN A 52 -3.54 -10.71 8.61
CA GLN A 52 -3.82 -9.80 7.48
C GLN A 52 -4.57 -8.54 7.93
N ARG A 53 -5.56 -8.66 8.82
CA ARG A 53 -6.29 -7.50 9.38
C ARG A 53 -5.33 -6.53 10.08
N LYS A 54 -4.47 -7.04 10.96
CA LYS A 54 -3.45 -6.23 11.65
C LYS A 54 -2.50 -5.53 10.67
N TRP A 55 -2.16 -6.20 9.57
CA TRP A 55 -1.34 -5.59 8.52
C TRP A 55 -2.07 -4.50 7.75
N ILE A 56 -3.33 -4.71 7.37
CA ILE A 56 -4.17 -3.68 6.73
C ILE A 56 -4.26 -2.44 7.63
N GLU A 57 -4.49 -2.63 8.93
CA GLU A 57 -4.53 -1.53 9.91
C GLU A 57 -3.18 -0.81 10.07
N ARG A 58 -2.06 -1.54 10.05
CA ARG A 58 -0.70 -0.95 10.10
C ARG A 58 -0.41 -0.11 8.87
N ILE A 59 -0.75 -0.62 7.68
CA ILE A 59 -0.60 0.11 6.42
C ILE A 59 -1.47 1.37 6.45
N GLY A 60 -2.72 1.26 6.93
CA GLY A 60 -3.60 2.39 7.15
C GLY A 60 -3.00 3.48 8.04
N ARG A 61 -2.47 3.11 9.22
CA ARG A 61 -1.81 4.06 10.11
C ARG A 61 -0.60 4.73 9.46
N GLN A 62 0.20 3.98 8.70
CA GLN A 62 1.33 4.57 7.97
C GLN A 62 0.85 5.56 6.91
N LEU A 63 -0.23 5.22 6.20
CA LEU A 63 -0.85 6.11 5.22
C LEU A 63 -1.39 7.40 5.86
N GLU A 64 -1.94 7.36 7.07
CA GLU A 64 -2.38 8.57 7.79
C GLU A 64 -1.22 9.51 8.14
N LEU A 65 -0.05 8.95 8.46
CA LEU A 65 1.17 9.71 8.76
C LEU A 65 1.86 10.23 7.51
N GLN A 66 1.83 9.44 6.42
CA GLN A 66 2.54 9.71 5.19
C GLN A 66 1.61 9.49 3.99
N ILE A 67 1.42 10.54 3.20
CA ILE A 67 0.47 10.54 2.07
C ILE A 67 0.81 9.46 1.03
N VAL A 68 2.07 9.06 0.91
CA VAL A 68 2.54 8.13 -0.11
C VAL A 68 3.17 6.92 0.56
N VAL A 69 2.54 5.75 0.35
CA VAL A 69 3.12 4.44 0.63
C VAL A 69 3.32 3.71 -0.68
N ASP A 70 4.56 3.30 -0.86
CA ASP A 70 5.19 2.95 -2.12
C ASP A 70 5.93 1.61 -1.87
N ARG A 71 6.33 0.86 -2.90
CA ARG A 71 6.97 -0.45 -2.66
C ARG A 71 8.27 -0.32 -1.86
N ALA A 72 9.07 0.72 -2.13
CA ALA A 72 10.27 0.99 -1.35
C ALA A 72 9.95 1.41 0.09
N ALA A 73 8.79 2.01 0.34
CA ALA A 73 8.33 2.31 1.70
C ALA A 73 8.12 1.03 2.54
N PHE A 74 7.72 -0.08 1.93
CA PHE A 74 7.66 -1.38 2.62
C PHE A 74 9.03 -1.95 2.91
N ASP A 75 10.06 -1.59 2.14
CA ASP A 75 11.45 -1.98 2.39
C ASP A 75 12.20 -0.96 3.28
N ALA A 76 11.47 0.00 3.88
CA ALA A 76 11.97 0.99 4.84
C ALA A 76 11.25 0.85 6.20
N GLU A 77 11.77 1.51 7.24
CA GLU A 77 11.11 1.52 8.56
C GLU A 77 9.72 2.19 8.50
N PRO A 78 8.71 1.69 9.24
CA PRO A 78 8.79 0.60 10.22
C PRO A 78 8.57 -0.81 9.63
N PHE A 79 8.42 -0.94 8.31
CA PHE A 79 8.10 -2.22 7.67
C PHE A 79 9.34 -3.11 7.47
N ALA A 80 10.51 -2.51 7.26
CA ALA A 80 11.79 -3.21 7.15
C ALA A 80 12.10 -4.06 8.41
N SER A 81 11.95 -3.50 9.61
CA SER A 81 12.09 -4.24 10.88
C SER A 81 11.10 -5.39 11.06
N LEU A 82 10.04 -5.44 10.25
CA LEU A 82 9.05 -6.52 10.21
C LEU A 82 9.22 -7.48 9.02
N GLY A 83 10.34 -7.39 8.30
CA GLY A 83 10.71 -8.27 7.19
C GLY A 83 10.43 -7.72 5.79
N GLY A 84 10.05 -6.45 5.69
CA GLY A 84 9.94 -5.73 4.43
C GLY A 84 8.82 -6.22 3.49
N TRP A 85 8.86 -5.80 2.23
CA TRP A 85 7.90 -6.23 1.21
C TRP A 85 7.77 -7.76 1.13
N PRO A 86 8.87 -8.57 1.07
CA PRO A 86 8.75 -10.01 0.88
C PRO A 86 7.96 -10.70 1.99
N ARG A 87 8.16 -10.29 3.25
CA ARG A 87 7.46 -10.90 4.38
C ARG A 87 5.99 -10.53 4.42
N ILE A 88 5.68 -9.27 4.11
CA ILE A 88 4.30 -8.77 4.12
C ILE A 88 3.53 -9.37 2.94
N ASP A 89 4.13 -9.45 1.76
CA ASP A 89 3.52 -10.05 0.58
C ASP A 89 3.19 -11.53 0.79
N TRP A 90 4.08 -12.26 1.47
CA TRP A 90 3.80 -13.65 1.88
C TRP A 90 2.56 -13.75 2.79
N VAL A 91 2.36 -12.82 3.73
CA VAL A 91 1.14 -12.78 4.57
C VAL A 91 -0.13 -12.57 3.73
N PHE A 92 -0.02 -11.87 2.61
CA PHE A 92 -1.10 -11.64 1.67
C PHE A 92 -1.14 -12.67 0.53
N ASN A 93 -0.40 -13.78 0.61
CA ASN A 93 -0.35 -14.81 -0.42
C ASN A 93 0.05 -14.27 -1.82
N GLY A 94 0.94 -13.27 -1.87
CA GLY A 94 1.34 -12.63 -3.13
C GLY A 94 0.40 -11.51 -3.60
N GLU A 95 -0.61 -11.15 -2.81
CA GLU A 95 -1.61 -10.14 -3.18
C GLU A 95 -1.39 -8.77 -2.50
N LEU A 96 -0.23 -8.51 -1.88
CA LEU A 96 -0.02 -7.23 -1.19
C LEU A 96 -0.16 -6.04 -2.14
N GLU A 97 0.36 -6.16 -3.36
CA GLU A 97 0.25 -5.11 -4.37
C GLU A 97 -1.22 -4.76 -4.67
N GLN A 98 -2.06 -5.77 -4.80
CA GLN A 98 -3.49 -5.58 -5.04
C GLN A 98 -4.17 -4.89 -3.85
N VAL A 99 -3.79 -5.24 -2.62
CA VAL A 99 -4.32 -4.59 -1.40
C VAL A 99 -3.94 -3.12 -1.36
N VAL A 100 -2.68 -2.79 -1.65
CA VAL A 100 -2.19 -1.39 -1.67
C VAL A 100 -2.88 -0.59 -2.78
N ARG A 101 -3.06 -1.19 -3.95
CA ARG A 101 -3.81 -0.58 -5.06
C ARG A 101 -5.26 -0.30 -4.67
N ASP A 102 -5.95 -1.28 -4.09
CA ASP A 102 -7.35 -1.12 -3.66
C ASP A 102 -7.49 -0.01 -2.59
N LEU A 103 -6.55 0.07 -1.64
CA LEU A 103 -6.50 1.17 -0.66
C LEU A 103 -6.38 2.52 -1.35
N SER A 104 -5.41 2.66 -2.26
CA SER A 104 -5.20 3.90 -3.02
C SER A 104 -6.45 4.31 -3.79
N GLU A 105 -7.08 3.37 -4.51
CA GLU A 105 -8.31 3.64 -5.24
C GLU A 105 -9.43 4.14 -4.32
N LYS A 106 -9.59 3.55 -3.13
CA LYS A 106 -10.60 4.00 -2.15
C LYS A 106 -10.30 5.38 -1.57
N ILE A 107 -9.03 5.71 -1.32
CA ILE A 107 -8.61 7.01 -0.79
C ILE A 107 -8.88 8.13 -1.80
N TRP A 108 -8.62 7.87 -3.09
CA TRP A 108 -8.67 8.89 -4.14
C TRP A 108 -9.94 8.85 -5.00
N LYS A 109 -10.84 7.89 -4.78
CA LYS A 109 -12.14 7.87 -5.45
C LYS A 109 -12.84 9.19 -5.14
N LYS A 110 -13.04 10.03 -6.16
CA LYS A 110 -13.88 11.22 -6.04
C LYS A 110 -15.24 10.76 -5.56
N VAL A 111 -15.69 11.33 -4.44
CA VAL A 111 -17.12 11.34 -4.10
C VAL A 111 -17.74 12.19 -5.21
N GLY A 112 -18.31 11.52 -6.21
CA GLY A 112 -19.10 12.15 -7.25
C GLY A 112 -20.46 12.53 -6.72
#